data_AF-R5PZ23-F1
#
_entry.id   AF-R5PZ23-F1
#
_cell.length_a   1.000
_cell.length_b   1.000
_cell.length_c   1.000
_cell.angle_alpha   90.00
_cell.angle_beta   90.00
_cell.angle_gamma   90.00
#
_symmetry.space_group_name_H-M   'P 1'
#
loop_
_entity.id
_entity.type
_entity.pdbx_description
1 polymer ?
#
loop_
_entity_poly.entity_id
_entity_poly.type
_entity_poly.pdbx_seq_one_letter_code
_entity_poly.pdbx_strand_id
1 'polypeptide(L)'
;MSDNSFNTVEILKWYQTAGVDECILDSPQNRFETSAATPQNVGKSMPIPTPKPATATEPAQRPLAADAGTALLAQKASSLEDLKSVMLNFNGCPLKNSATNMVFGTGNPNADVMIIGEAPGNEEDRQGIPFVGVSGQLLDKMLASVGLNRESVYISNVLPWHPPANRKPSEEEVSLFLPFLKRHIALVNPKILLLLGGSAVAALTGITQGITRIRGKWLTYASENTELPAMPSFHPAFLLRSPAQKKAAWHDLLALKEKMNELTK
;
A
#
# COMPACT_ATOMS: atom_id res chain seq x y z
N MET A 1 -12.08 -59.29 -12.48
CA MET A 1 -12.35 -58.34 -11.38
C MET A 1 -10.99 -57.84 -10.90
N SER A 2 -10.49 -56.80 -11.57
CA SER A 2 -9.17 -56.21 -11.30
C SER A 2 -9.30 -55.25 -10.13
N ASP A 3 -8.54 -55.53 -9.08
CA ASP A 3 -8.48 -54.81 -7.83
C ASP A 3 -7.86 -53.42 -8.07
N ASN A 4 -8.72 -52.41 -8.25
CA ASN A 4 -8.31 -51.04 -8.55
C ASN A 4 -7.97 -50.30 -7.25
N SER A 5 -7.02 -50.84 -6.50
CA SER A 5 -6.49 -50.19 -5.30
C SER A 5 -5.47 -49.13 -5.73
N PHE A 6 -5.95 -47.87 -5.80
CA PHE A 6 -5.05 -46.74 -5.97
C PHE A 6 -4.08 -46.67 -4.79
N ASN A 7 -2.78 -46.60 -5.09
CA ASN A 7 -1.74 -46.41 -4.08
C ASN A 7 -1.96 -45.04 -3.40
N THR A 8 -2.04 -45.03 -2.07
CA THR A 8 -2.24 -43.81 -1.27
C THR A 8 -1.24 -42.71 -1.62
N VAL A 9 -0.01 -43.08 -1.99
CA VAL A 9 1.04 -42.13 -2.41
C VAL A 9 0.70 -41.44 -3.73
N GLU A 10 0.08 -42.16 -4.68
CA GLU A 10 -0.31 -41.59 -5.97
C GLU A 10 -1.49 -40.63 -5.82
N ILE A 11 -2.42 -40.95 -4.94
CA ILE A 11 -3.55 -40.08 -4.58
C ILE A 11 -3.03 -38.77 -3.97
N LEU A 12 -2.09 -38.83 -3.03
CA LEU A 12 -1.51 -37.64 -2.39
C LEU A 12 -0.77 -36.74 -3.40
N LYS A 13 0.00 -37.35 -4.32
CA LYS A 13 0.67 -36.60 -5.40
C LYS A 13 -0.32 -35.90 -6.32
N TRP A 14 -1.45 -36.55 -6.62
CA TRP A 14 -2.51 -35.95 -7.42
C TRP A 14 -3.11 -34.73 -6.72
N TYR A 15 -3.44 -34.83 -5.42
CA TYR A 15 -3.97 -33.71 -4.65
C TYR A 15 -3.01 -32.52 -4.56
N GLN A 16 -1.71 -32.79 -4.35
CA GLN A 16 -0.68 -31.75 -4.35
C GLN A 16 -0.59 -31.06 -5.72
N THR A 17 -0.68 -31.82 -6.82
CA THR A 17 -0.65 -31.28 -8.18
C THR A 17 -1.92 -30.49 -8.50
N ALA A 18 -3.06 -30.88 -7.93
CA ALA A 18 -4.33 -30.17 -8.05
C ALA A 18 -4.42 -28.89 -7.19
N GLY A 19 -3.36 -28.55 -6.43
CA GLY A 19 -3.29 -27.34 -5.62
C GLY A 19 -4.03 -27.43 -4.29
N VAL A 20 -4.29 -28.65 -3.79
CA VAL A 20 -4.83 -28.86 -2.44
C VAL A 20 -3.68 -28.72 -1.43
N ASP A 21 -3.74 -27.65 -0.63
CA ASP A 21 -2.72 -27.25 0.33
C ASP A 21 -3.13 -27.50 1.80
N GLU A 22 -4.43 -27.57 2.10
CA GLU A 22 -4.96 -27.93 3.42
C GLU A 22 -6.21 -28.84 3.35
N CYS A 23 -6.32 -29.79 4.28
CA CYS A 23 -7.54 -30.59 4.51
C CYS A 23 -8.35 -29.98 5.66
N ILE A 24 -9.35 -29.18 5.34
CA ILE A 24 -10.13 -28.41 6.32
C ILE A 24 -11.25 -29.25 6.99
N LEU A 25 -11.69 -30.35 6.36
CA LEU A 25 -12.81 -31.18 6.83
C LEU A 25 -12.49 -32.67 6.69
N ASP A 26 -13.04 -33.48 7.61
CA ASP A 26 -12.87 -34.94 7.62
C ASP A 26 -13.63 -35.67 6.49
N SER A 27 -14.51 -34.97 5.77
CA SER A 27 -15.30 -35.55 4.68
C SER A 27 -15.43 -34.59 3.50
N PRO A 28 -15.27 -35.08 2.26
CA PRO A 28 -15.38 -34.24 1.06
C PRO A 28 -16.82 -33.72 0.91
N GLN A 29 -16.98 -32.42 0.65
CA GLN A 29 -18.29 -31.83 0.33
C GLN A 29 -18.45 -31.64 -1.17
N ASN A 30 -19.44 -32.32 -1.75
CA ASN A 30 -19.82 -32.14 -3.14
C ASN A 30 -20.67 -30.87 -3.30
N ARG A 31 -20.07 -29.78 -3.80
CA ARG A 31 -20.76 -28.50 -4.06
C ARG A 31 -21.46 -28.42 -5.42
N PHE A 32 -21.35 -29.46 -6.24
CA PHE A 32 -22.09 -29.59 -7.50
C PHE A 32 -23.40 -30.36 -7.34
N GLU A 33 -23.58 -31.05 -6.22
CA GLU A 33 -24.90 -31.51 -5.79
C GLU A 33 -25.68 -30.31 -5.26
N THR A 34 -26.59 -29.80 -6.08
CA THR A 34 -27.61 -28.86 -5.66
C THR A 34 -28.36 -29.49 -4.49
N SER A 35 -28.10 -29.02 -3.27
CA SER A 35 -28.88 -29.43 -2.10
C SER A 35 -30.33 -29.05 -2.37
N ALA A 36 -31.18 -30.06 -2.54
CA ALA A 36 -32.63 -29.91 -2.53
C ALA A 36 -33.06 -29.57 -1.11
N ALA A 37 -32.77 -28.33 -0.69
CA ALA A 37 -33.39 -27.75 0.49
C ALA A 37 -34.87 -27.54 0.15
N THR A 38 -35.71 -28.44 0.67
CA THR A 38 -37.17 -28.28 0.71
C THR A 38 -37.49 -26.88 1.22
N PRO A 39 -38.31 -26.07 0.50
CA PRO A 39 -38.70 -24.77 0.99
C PRO A 39 -39.48 -24.95 2.29
N GLN A 40 -38.90 -24.50 3.40
CA GLN A 40 -39.64 -24.39 4.65
C GLN A 40 -40.77 -23.40 4.42
N ASN A 41 -41.97 -23.90 4.69
CA ASN A 41 -43.26 -23.22 4.59
C ASN A 41 -43.24 -21.94 5.44
N VAL A 42 -43.03 -20.78 4.81
CA VAL A 42 -43.16 -19.47 5.48
C VAL A 42 -44.64 -19.08 5.49
N GLY A 43 -45.39 -19.71 6.41
CA GLY A 43 -46.75 -19.32 6.74
C GLY A 43 -46.77 -18.07 7.62
N LYS A 44 -47.64 -17.13 7.23
CA LYS A 44 -48.06 -15.86 7.88
C LYS A 44 -47.16 -14.64 7.65
N SER A 45 -47.65 -13.79 6.76
CA SER A 45 -47.31 -12.38 6.64
C SER A 45 -47.50 -11.65 7.98
N MET A 46 -46.41 -11.26 8.61
CA MET A 46 -46.42 -10.17 9.58
C MET A 46 -46.38 -8.83 8.83
N PRO A 47 -47.02 -7.77 9.33
CA PRO A 47 -46.94 -6.45 8.71
C PRO A 47 -45.49 -5.99 8.72
N ILE A 48 -45.03 -5.48 7.57
CA ILE A 48 -43.75 -4.77 7.45
C ILE A 48 -43.80 -3.61 8.47
N PRO A 49 -42.92 -3.57 9.49
CA PRO A 49 -42.80 -2.37 10.29
C PRO A 49 -42.26 -1.28 9.38
N THR A 50 -43.01 -0.19 9.28
CA THR A 50 -42.57 1.04 8.61
C THR A 50 -41.18 1.43 9.13
N PRO A 51 -40.23 1.78 8.23
CA PRO A 51 -38.92 2.20 8.67
C PRO A 51 -39.08 3.49 9.47
N LYS A 52 -38.83 3.39 10.77
CA LYS A 52 -38.65 4.56 11.64
C LYS A 52 -37.54 5.40 10.99
N PRO A 53 -37.74 6.72 10.79
CA PRO A 53 -36.72 7.55 10.17
C PRO A 53 -35.41 7.34 10.91
N ALA A 54 -34.40 6.90 10.17
CA ALA A 54 -33.05 6.73 10.67
C ALA A 54 -32.67 8.07 11.31
N THR A 55 -32.59 8.07 12.63
CA THR A 55 -31.97 9.16 13.36
C THR A 55 -30.54 9.15 12.83
N ALA A 56 -30.19 10.19 12.08
CA ALA A 56 -28.83 10.38 11.62
C ALA A 56 -27.95 10.33 12.86
N THR A 57 -27.26 9.20 13.07
CA THR A 57 -26.06 9.20 13.89
C THR A 57 -25.13 10.17 13.18
N GLU A 58 -25.04 11.35 13.78
CA GLU A 58 -24.04 12.36 13.55
C GLU A 58 -22.71 11.64 13.26
N PRO A 59 -22.02 11.96 12.15
CA PRO A 59 -20.72 11.35 11.89
C PRO A 59 -19.87 11.62 13.12
N ALA A 60 -19.36 10.54 13.74
CA ALA A 60 -18.51 10.63 14.91
C ALA A 60 -17.42 11.68 14.60
N GLN A 61 -17.56 12.85 15.22
CA GLN A 61 -16.61 13.93 15.06
C GLN A 61 -15.29 13.37 15.60
N ARG A 62 -14.29 13.25 14.71
CA ARG A 62 -12.92 12.93 15.11
C ARG A 62 -12.53 13.84 16.26
N PRO A 63 -11.77 13.35 17.26
CA PRO A 63 -11.02 14.28 18.07
C PRO A 63 -9.94 14.87 17.14
N LEU A 64 -10.10 16.15 16.76
CA LEU A 64 -9.05 16.99 16.14
C LEU A 64 -7.68 16.87 16.88
N ALA A 65 -7.70 16.39 18.12
CA ALA A 65 -6.54 16.18 18.97
C ALA A 65 -5.58 15.08 18.49
N ALA A 66 -6.03 14.04 17.76
CA ALA A 66 -5.14 12.97 17.29
C ALA A 66 -4.18 13.45 16.18
N ASP A 67 -4.68 14.30 15.28
CA ASP A 67 -3.90 14.92 14.21
C ASP A 67 -2.91 15.97 14.75
N ALA A 68 -3.32 16.73 15.77
CA ALA A 68 -2.44 17.71 16.42
C ALA A 68 -1.31 17.04 17.23
N GLY A 69 -1.60 15.92 17.90
CA GLY A 69 -0.62 15.17 18.68
C GLY A 69 0.48 14.54 17.83
N THR A 70 0.11 13.90 16.72
CA THR A 70 1.07 13.28 15.78
C THR A 70 1.92 14.32 15.06
N ALA A 71 1.34 15.46 14.67
CA ALA A 71 2.10 16.56 14.08
C ALA A 71 3.16 17.13 15.04
N LEU A 72 2.80 17.35 16.31
CA LEU A 72 3.76 17.82 17.32
C LEU A 72 4.88 16.79 17.57
N LEU A 73 4.55 15.51 17.61
CA LEU A 73 5.55 14.44 17.75
C LEU A 73 6.50 14.39 16.56
N ALA A 74 5.97 14.48 15.33
CA ALA A 74 6.79 14.49 14.12
C ALA A 74 7.74 15.71 14.10
N GLN A 75 7.25 16.90 14.42
CA GLN A 75 8.07 18.13 14.41
C GLN A 75 9.25 18.11 15.41
N LYS A 76 9.15 17.34 16.50
CA LYS A 76 10.25 17.18 17.47
C LYS A 76 11.45 16.43 16.89
N ALA A 77 11.27 15.64 15.82
CA ALA A 77 12.37 14.90 15.22
C ALA A 77 13.25 15.83 14.37
N SER A 78 14.54 15.92 14.71
CA SER A 78 15.52 16.76 14.00
C SER A 78 16.33 16.00 12.93
N SER A 79 16.28 14.66 12.95
CA SER A 79 17.00 13.78 12.03
C SER A 79 16.13 12.60 11.61
N LEU A 80 16.56 11.86 10.58
CA LEU A 80 15.87 10.64 10.13
C LEU A 80 15.87 9.56 11.23
N GLU A 81 16.96 9.45 11.97
CA GLU A 81 17.11 8.55 13.11
C GLU A 81 16.16 8.91 14.25
N ASP A 82 16.03 10.20 14.56
CA ASP A 82 15.06 10.69 15.55
C ASP A 82 13.63 10.37 15.09
N LEU A 83 13.31 10.64 13.82
CA LEU A 83 11.98 10.40 13.27
C LEU A 83 11.63 8.92 13.33
N LYS A 84 12.56 8.05 12.93
CA LYS A 84 12.42 6.60 13.06
C LYS A 84 12.17 6.18 14.51
N SER A 85 12.91 6.76 15.45
CA SER A 85 12.76 6.46 16.88
C SER A 85 11.42 6.94 17.44
N VAL A 86 10.96 8.13 17.06
CA VAL A 86 9.64 8.66 17.44
C VAL A 86 8.53 7.77 16.90
N MET A 87 8.60 7.38 15.63
CA MET A 87 7.63 6.49 15.01
C MET A 87 7.61 5.11 15.69
N LEU A 88 8.78 4.51 15.96
CA LEU A 88 8.85 3.22 16.66
C LEU A 88 8.21 3.27 18.04
N ASN A 89 8.33 4.39 18.76
CA ASN A 89 7.75 4.57 20.09
C ASN A 89 6.30 5.09 20.08
N PHE A 90 5.75 5.36 18.90
CA PHE A 90 4.36 5.81 18.77
C PHE A 90 3.40 4.63 18.99
N ASN A 91 2.58 4.73 20.04
CA ASN A 91 1.64 3.67 20.43
C ASN A 91 0.22 3.86 19.87
N GLY A 92 -0.02 4.91 19.10
CA GLY A 92 -1.34 5.20 18.52
C GLY A 92 -1.67 4.39 17.26
N CYS A 93 -0.83 3.44 16.86
CA CYS A 93 -0.95 2.72 15.59
C CYS A 93 -1.43 1.27 15.78
N PRO A 94 -2.65 0.92 15.32
CA PRO A 94 -3.14 -0.45 15.35
C PRO A 94 -2.31 -1.42 14.49
N LEU A 95 -1.73 -0.95 13.37
CA LEU A 95 -0.96 -1.78 12.45
C LEU A 95 0.32 -2.36 13.06
N LYS A 96 0.87 -1.68 14.08
CA LYS A 96 2.05 -2.16 14.81
C LYS A 96 1.78 -3.49 15.55
N ASN A 97 0.53 -3.78 15.87
CA ASN A 97 0.16 -5.02 16.56
C ASN A 97 0.11 -6.24 15.61
N SER A 98 -0.06 -6.00 14.31
CA SER A 98 -0.15 -7.07 13.29
C SER A 98 1.11 -7.22 12.45
N ALA A 99 1.90 -6.16 12.32
CA ALA A 99 3.11 -6.13 11.50
C ALA A 99 4.34 -6.63 12.27
N THR A 100 5.26 -7.28 11.57
CA THR A 100 6.50 -7.82 12.14
C THR A 100 7.55 -6.73 12.30
N ASN A 101 7.77 -5.90 11.27
CA ASN A 101 8.78 -4.85 11.31
C ASN A 101 8.20 -3.52 10.83
N MET A 102 8.80 -2.44 11.35
CA MET A 102 8.60 -1.13 10.76
C MET A 102 9.45 -0.99 9.50
N VAL A 103 8.81 -0.59 8.40
CA VAL A 103 9.46 -0.30 7.12
C VAL A 103 9.57 1.22 6.97
N PHE A 104 10.68 1.77 7.47
CA PHE A 104 10.88 3.21 7.53
C PHE A 104 11.18 3.83 6.17
N GLY A 105 12.22 3.33 5.51
CA GLY A 105 12.76 3.88 4.28
C GLY A 105 14.18 3.38 4.04
N THR A 106 14.66 3.43 2.80
CA THR A 106 16.01 3.00 2.42
C THR A 106 16.54 3.81 1.24
N GLY A 107 17.85 3.73 0.99
CA GLY A 107 18.54 4.42 -0.09
C GLY A 107 19.41 5.55 0.42
N ASN A 108 19.71 6.53 -0.44
CA ASN A 108 20.55 7.66 -0.06
C ASN A 108 19.72 8.74 0.67
N PRO A 109 20.02 9.06 1.95
CA PRO A 109 19.27 10.07 2.72
C PRO A 109 19.38 11.48 2.15
N ASN A 110 20.36 11.74 1.28
CA ASN A 110 20.57 13.01 0.58
C ASN A 110 20.21 12.91 -0.92
N ALA A 111 19.32 11.98 -1.29
CA ALA A 111 18.95 11.77 -2.69
C ALA A 111 18.13 12.94 -3.26
N ASP A 112 18.43 13.31 -4.50
CA ASP A 112 17.65 14.31 -5.24
C ASP A 112 16.23 13.84 -5.56
N VAL A 113 15.98 12.52 -5.57
CA VAL A 113 14.67 11.91 -5.83
C VAL A 113 14.25 11.06 -4.64
N MET A 114 13.05 11.35 -4.12
CA MET A 114 12.38 10.51 -3.14
C MET A 114 11.15 9.83 -3.75
N ILE A 115 11.02 8.53 -3.57
CA ILE A 115 9.96 7.67 -4.08
C ILE A 115 9.04 7.30 -2.93
N ILE A 116 7.74 7.54 -3.09
CA ILE A 116 6.71 7.21 -2.09
C ILE A 116 5.71 6.20 -2.67
N GLY A 117 5.65 5.02 -2.05
CA GLY A 117 4.63 4.00 -2.30
C GLY A 117 3.43 4.07 -1.37
N GLU A 118 2.56 3.06 -1.42
CA GLU A 118 1.34 2.98 -0.61
C GLU A 118 1.63 2.48 0.82
N ALA A 119 1.99 1.20 0.94
CA ALA A 119 2.29 0.54 2.20
C ALA A 119 3.21 -0.67 1.95
N PRO A 120 3.88 -1.20 2.98
CA PRO A 120 4.68 -2.41 2.86
C PRO A 120 3.81 -3.61 2.49
N GLY A 121 4.38 -4.60 1.80
CA GLY A 121 3.78 -5.93 1.65
C GLY A 121 4.42 -6.93 2.60
N ASN A 122 4.09 -8.22 2.42
CA ASN A 122 4.59 -9.31 3.28
C ASN A 122 6.14 -9.39 3.35
N GLU A 123 6.82 -9.25 2.20
CA GLU A 123 8.28 -9.40 2.18
C GLU A 123 8.96 -8.17 2.78
N GLU A 124 8.40 -6.98 2.55
CA GLU A 124 8.84 -5.74 3.17
C GLU A 124 8.65 -5.79 4.68
N ASP A 125 7.52 -6.29 5.18
CA ASP A 125 7.27 -6.49 6.61
C ASP A 125 8.27 -7.48 7.22
N ARG A 126 8.60 -8.56 6.52
CA ARG A 126 9.57 -9.55 7.02
C ARG A 126 10.98 -8.98 7.11
N GLN A 127 11.39 -8.16 6.15
CA GLN A 127 12.76 -7.64 6.06
C GLN A 127 12.96 -6.26 6.69
N GLY A 128 11.89 -5.49 6.90
CA GLY A 128 11.99 -4.09 7.34
C GLY A 128 12.47 -3.12 6.25
N ILE A 129 12.49 -3.55 4.98
CA ILE A 129 13.04 -2.78 3.85
C ILE A 129 11.93 -2.55 2.82
N PRO A 130 11.73 -1.31 2.32
CA PRO A 130 10.66 -1.04 1.38
C PRO A 130 10.94 -1.61 -0.01
N PHE A 131 9.88 -2.04 -0.69
CA PHE A 131 9.93 -2.55 -2.06
C PHE A 131 10.97 -3.68 -2.23
N VAL A 132 10.97 -4.75 -1.44
CA VAL A 132 11.88 -5.90 -1.66
C VAL A 132 11.22 -7.08 -2.37
N GLY A 133 9.88 -7.11 -2.42
CA GLY A 133 9.12 -8.13 -3.14
C GLY A 133 9.14 -7.98 -4.66
N VAL A 134 8.25 -8.70 -5.34
CA VAL A 134 8.16 -8.72 -6.83
C VAL A 134 7.88 -7.33 -7.41
N SER A 135 7.06 -6.52 -6.74
CA SER A 135 6.81 -5.12 -7.10
C SER A 135 8.08 -4.28 -6.99
N GLY A 136 8.91 -4.54 -5.98
CA GLY A 136 10.20 -3.90 -5.78
C GLY A 136 11.23 -4.26 -6.83
N GLN A 137 11.32 -5.52 -7.22
CA GLN A 137 12.19 -5.96 -8.32
C GLN A 137 11.79 -5.30 -9.65
N LEU A 138 10.49 -5.04 -9.87
CA LEU A 138 10.05 -4.25 -11.02
C LEU A 138 10.43 -2.78 -10.88
N LEU A 139 10.33 -2.20 -9.68
CA LEU A 139 10.80 -0.83 -9.42
C LEU A 139 12.29 -0.69 -9.74
N ASP A 140 13.12 -1.68 -9.40
CA ASP A 140 14.55 -1.67 -9.73
C ASP A 140 14.80 -1.62 -11.23
N LYS A 141 14.09 -2.45 -11.99
CA LYS A 141 14.15 -2.44 -13.46
C LYS A 141 13.68 -1.12 -14.06
N MET A 142 12.65 -0.52 -13.46
CA MET A 142 12.13 0.79 -13.84
C MET A 142 13.18 1.88 -13.62
N LEU A 143 13.80 1.94 -12.44
CA LEU A 143 14.88 2.90 -12.15
C LEU A 143 16.08 2.71 -13.07
N ALA A 144 16.51 1.46 -13.26
CA ALA A 144 17.64 1.14 -14.13
C ALA A 144 17.40 1.60 -15.58
N SER A 145 16.16 1.55 -16.08
CA SER A 145 15.81 2.01 -17.43
C SER A 145 16.07 3.50 -17.68
N VAL A 146 16.17 4.30 -16.61
CA VAL A 146 16.48 5.73 -16.68
C VAL A 146 17.86 6.07 -16.11
N GLY A 147 18.66 5.06 -15.74
CA GLY A 147 20.00 5.22 -15.20
C GLY A 147 20.05 5.53 -13.70
N LEU A 148 18.98 5.18 -12.97
CA LEU A 148 18.92 5.27 -11.51
C LEU A 148 19.03 3.87 -10.89
N ASN A 149 19.43 3.82 -9.63
CA ASN A 149 19.43 2.62 -8.79
C ASN A 149 18.96 2.97 -7.37
N ARG A 150 18.82 1.97 -6.49
CA ARG A 150 18.35 2.18 -5.11
C ARG A 150 19.28 3.07 -4.29
N GLU A 151 20.56 3.06 -4.60
CA GLU A 151 21.58 3.85 -3.93
C GLU A 151 21.53 5.33 -4.35
N SER A 152 20.93 5.64 -5.50
CA SER A 152 20.79 7.01 -6.03
C SER A 152 19.50 7.72 -5.60
N VAL A 153 18.53 6.98 -5.04
CA VAL A 153 17.21 7.50 -4.65
C VAL A 153 16.96 7.23 -3.16
N TYR A 154 15.95 7.88 -2.59
CA TYR A 154 15.40 7.52 -1.30
C TYR A 154 14.00 6.92 -1.49
N ILE A 155 13.69 5.80 -0.82
CA ILE A 155 12.43 5.09 -1.00
C ILE A 155 11.72 4.95 0.34
N SER A 156 10.44 5.30 0.39
CA SER A 156 9.56 5.12 1.55
C SER A 156 8.11 4.84 1.08
N ASN A 157 7.19 4.70 2.04
CA ASN A 157 5.77 4.46 1.82
C ASN A 157 4.94 5.47 2.62
N VAL A 158 3.66 5.64 2.26
CA VAL A 158 2.73 6.45 3.06
C VAL A 158 2.55 5.86 4.45
N LEU A 159 2.37 4.54 4.54
CA LEU A 159 2.35 3.84 5.82
C LEU A 159 3.67 3.11 6.08
N PRO A 160 4.19 3.14 7.32
CA PRO A 160 5.41 2.44 7.70
C PRO A 160 5.19 0.97 8.12
N TRP A 161 3.95 0.52 8.31
CA TRP A 161 3.62 -0.86 8.70
C TRP A 161 2.69 -1.52 7.69
N HIS A 162 2.83 -2.84 7.54
CA HIS A 162 2.03 -3.66 6.64
C HIS A 162 0.57 -3.78 7.11
N PRO A 163 -0.41 -3.42 6.27
CA PRO A 163 -1.82 -3.65 6.57
C PRO A 163 -2.18 -5.13 6.47
N PRO A 164 -3.00 -5.67 7.41
CA PRO A 164 -3.45 -7.05 7.36
C PRO A 164 -4.04 -7.43 6.00
N ALA A 165 -3.67 -8.63 5.51
CA ALA A 165 -4.10 -9.17 4.22
C ALA A 165 -3.77 -8.27 3.00
N ASN A 166 -2.76 -7.39 3.08
CA ASN A 166 -2.41 -6.44 2.01
C ASN A 166 -3.59 -5.56 1.57
N ARG A 167 -4.53 -5.27 2.48
CA ARG A 167 -5.63 -4.35 2.18
C ARG A 167 -5.09 -2.94 1.94
N LYS A 168 -5.88 -2.15 1.23
CA LYS A 168 -5.60 -0.72 1.09
C LYS A 168 -5.63 -0.02 2.47
N PRO A 169 -4.72 0.93 2.73
CA PRO A 169 -4.79 1.83 3.88
C PRO A 169 -6.14 2.53 4.00
N SER A 170 -6.68 2.63 5.21
CA SER A 170 -7.85 3.47 5.48
C SER A 170 -7.46 4.94 5.51
N GLU A 171 -8.43 5.84 5.31
CA GLU A 171 -8.18 7.28 5.41
C GLU A 171 -7.70 7.69 6.81
N GLU A 172 -8.21 7.01 7.84
CA GLU A 172 -7.82 7.24 9.24
C GLU A 172 -6.36 6.86 9.48
N GLU A 173 -5.92 5.72 8.95
CA GLU A 173 -4.52 5.29 9.03
C GLU A 173 -3.59 6.25 8.29
N VAL A 174 -4.01 6.71 7.09
CA VAL A 174 -3.24 7.68 6.32
C VAL A 174 -3.17 9.02 7.06
N SER A 175 -4.28 9.54 7.57
CA SER A 175 -4.30 10.81 8.33
C SER A 175 -3.38 10.75 9.55
N LEU A 176 -3.35 9.62 10.26
CA LEU A 176 -2.50 9.42 11.43
C LEU A 176 -1.00 9.52 11.12
N PHE A 177 -0.58 9.00 9.96
CA PHE A 177 0.83 8.94 9.55
C PHE A 177 1.28 10.08 8.65
N LEU A 178 0.34 10.83 8.06
CA LEU A 178 0.66 11.92 7.17
C LEU A 178 1.62 12.96 7.79
N PRO A 179 1.49 13.37 9.07
CA PRO A 179 2.45 14.30 9.67
C PRO A 179 3.88 13.74 9.75
N PHE A 180 4.03 12.44 10.03
CA PHE A 180 5.35 11.78 10.02
C PHE A 180 5.93 11.72 8.61
N LEU A 181 5.11 11.40 7.60
CA LEU A 181 5.54 11.38 6.20
C LEU A 181 5.95 12.77 5.71
N LYS A 182 5.19 13.82 6.06
CA LYS A 182 5.53 15.21 5.74
C LYS A 182 6.87 15.60 6.35
N ARG A 183 7.09 15.26 7.62
CA ARG A 183 8.37 15.48 8.29
C ARG A 183 9.48 14.66 7.64
N HIS A 184 9.20 13.42 7.24
CA HIS A 184 10.16 12.56 6.56
C HIS A 184 10.66 13.20 5.26
N ILE A 185 9.74 13.70 4.43
CA ILE A 185 10.06 14.42 3.19
C ILE A 185 10.86 15.69 3.51
N ALA A 186 10.48 16.45 4.54
CA ALA A 186 11.20 17.65 4.94
C ALA A 186 12.65 17.37 5.40
N LEU A 187 12.87 16.26 6.10
CA LEU A 187 14.20 15.84 6.58
C LEU A 187 15.10 15.28 5.45
N VAL A 188 14.53 14.51 4.52
CA VAL A 188 15.26 14.05 3.31
C VAL A 188 15.57 15.23 2.38
N ASN A 189 14.68 16.22 2.34
CA ASN A 189 14.77 17.42 1.50
C ASN A 189 15.12 17.09 0.02
N PRO A 190 14.35 16.22 -0.66
CA PRO A 190 14.62 15.84 -2.05
C PRO A 190 14.31 17.01 -2.99
N LYS A 191 14.85 16.97 -4.20
CA LYS A 191 14.50 17.93 -5.27
C LYS A 191 13.23 17.54 -6.03
N ILE A 192 12.91 16.25 -6.10
CA ILE A 192 11.74 15.72 -6.83
C ILE A 192 11.09 14.58 -6.05
N LEU A 193 9.75 14.52 -6.05
CA LEU A 193 8.98 13.38 -5.56
C LEU A 193 8.47 12.50 -6.72
N LEU A 194 8.64 11.19 -6.60
CA LEU A 194 7.96 10.20 -7.45
C LEU A 194 6.89 9.48 -6.63
N LEU A 195 5.62 9.72 -6.95
CA LEU A 195 4.48 9.18 -6.20
C LEU A 195 3.91 7.97 -6.93
N LEU A 196 4.03 6.79 -6.33
CA LEU A 196 3.64 5.53 -6.95
C LEU A 196 2.23 5.12 -6.49
N GLY A 197 1.27 5.23 -7.41
CA GLY A 197 -0.12 4.84 -7.19
C GLY A 197 -1.01 5.95 -6.62
N GLY A 198 -2.32 5.70 -6.66
CA GLY A 198 -3.31 6.70 -6.24
C GLY A 198 -3.29 7.00 -4.74
N SER A 199 -2.90 6.04 -3.90
CA SER A 199 -2.83 6.27 -2.44
C SER A 199 -1.73 7.27 -2.07
N ALA A 200 -0.53 7.13 -2.64
CA ALA A 200 0.57 8.07 -2.44
C ALA A 200 0.20 9.49 -2.88
N VAL A 201 -0.45 9.62 -4.03
CA VAL A 201 -0.89 10.93 -4.54
C VAL A 201 -1.97 11.54 -3.65
N ALA A 202 -2.99 10.77 -3.30
CA ALA A 202 -4.08 11.26 -2.47
C ALA A 202 -3.59 11.69 -1.08
N ALA A 203 -2.68 10.94 -0.47
CA ALA A 203 -2.13 11.24 0.84
C ALA A 203 -1.39 12.60 0.87
N LEU A 204 -0.54 12.86 -0.14
CA LEU A 204 0.32 14.05 -0.15
C LEU A 204 -0.31 15.29 -0.79
N THR A 205 -1.21 15.10 -1.75
CA THR A 205 -1.76 16.21 -2.56
C THR A 205 -3.26 16.42 -2.35
N GLY A 206 -3.96 15.50 -1.68
CA GLY A 206 -5.42 15.52 -1.55
C GLY A 206 -6.18 15.21 -2.84
N ILE A 207 -5.48 14.96 -3.96
CA ILE A 207 -6.12 14.62 -5.24
C ILE A 207 -6.62 13.18 -5.20
N THR A 208 -7.93 13.00 -5.23
CA THR A 208 -8.60 11.68 -5.20
C THR A 208 -9.02 11.17 -6.59
N GLN A 209 -8.68 11.89 -7.65
CA GLN A 209 -8.92 11.45 -9.03
C GLN A 209 -8.14 10.15 -9.32
N GLY A 210 -8.69 9.28 -10.15
CA GLY A 210 -8.05 8.00 -10.49
C GLY A 210 -6.65 8.18 -11.10
N ILE A 211 -5.69 7.36 -10.66
CA ILE A 211 -4.26 7.47 -11.04
C ILE A 211 -4.03 7.57 -12.56
N THR A 212 -4.84 6.85 -13.35
CA THR A 212 -4.79 6.88 -14.82
C THR A 212 -4.96 8.28 -15.42
N ARG A 213 -5.70 9.20 -14.77
CA ARG A 213 -5.95 10.56 -15.27
C ARG A 213 -4.86 11.56 -14.90
N ILE A 214 -4.14 11.30 -13.81
CA ILE A 214 -3.21 12.25 -13.20
C ILE A 214 -1.74 11.87 -13.43
N ARG A 215 -1.44 10.59 -13.72
CA ARG A 215 -0.06 10.15 -14.00
C ARG A 215 0.56 10.91 -15.18
N GLY A 216 1.85 11.18 -15.08
CA GLY A 216 2.61 11.90 -16.11
C GLY A 216 2.38 13.40 -16.15
N LYS A 217 1.60 13.97 -15.22
CA LYS A 217 1.42 15.41 -15.07
C LYS A 217 2.17 15.87 -13.83
N TRP A 218 3.06 16.84 -14.00
CA TRP A 218 3.75 17.46 -12.88
C TRP A 218 2.76 18.13 -11.93
N LEU A 219 2.88 17.81 -10.66
CA LEU A 219 2.19 18.46 -9.55
C LEU A 219 3.20 19.27 -8.74
N THR A 220 2.72 20.25 -7.99
CA THR A 220 3.51 20.97 -6.99
C THR A 220 3.11 20.47 -5.62
N TYR A 221 4.10 20.03 -4.83
CA TYR A 221 3.93 19.65 -3.44
C TYR A 221 4.57 20.70 -2.53
N ALA A 222 3.79 21.31 -1.65
CA ALA A 222 4.29 22.23 -0.65
C ALA A 222 4.87 21.46 0.53
N SER A 223 6.20 21.39 0.61
CA SER A 223 6.94 20.90 1.78
C SER A 223 7.11 22.03 2.80
N GLU A 224 7.60 21.72 4.00
CA GLU A 224 7.79 22.71 5.09
C GLU A 224 8.64 23.91 4.65
N ASN A 225 9.68 23.66 3.85
CA ASN A 225 10.70 24.65 3.51
C ASN A 225 10.72 25.05 2.02
N THR A 226 10.00 24.33 1.16
CA THR A 226 10.13 24.49 -0.30
C THR A 226 8.95 23.86 -1.05
N GLU A 227 8.72 24.33 -2.27
CA GLU A 227 7.84 23.68 -3.23
C GLU A 227 8.63 22.65 -4.06
N LEU A 228 8.12 21.42 -4.09
CA LEU A 228 8.76 20.31 -4.79
C LEU A 228 7.92 19.89 -6.00
N PRO A 229 8.52 19.70 -7.19
CA PRO A 229 7.86 18.99 -8.27
C PRO A 229 7.59 17.54 -7.86
N ALA A 230 6.36 17.08 -8.06
CA ALA A 230 5.93 15.71 -7.80
C ALA A 230 5.39 15.08 -9.09
N MET A 231 5.94 13.91 -9.46
CA MET A 231 5.50 13.11 -10.59
C MET A 231 4.64 11.93 -10.10
N PRO A 232 3.33 11.93 -10.38
CA PRO A 232 2.50 10.74 -10.18
C PRO A 232 2.80 9.69 -11.25
N SER A 233 2.95 8.43 -10.85
CA SER A 233 3.05 7.29 -11.77
C SER A 233 2.31 6.06 -11.24
N PHE A 234 2.21 5.02 -12.05
CA PHE A 234 1.59 3.77 -11.66
C PHE A 234 2.44 3.01 -10.63
N HIS A 235 1.77 2.40 -9.65
CA HIS A 235 2.43 1.53 -8.70
C HIS A 235 2.95 0.25 -9.40
N PRO A 236 4.17 -0.23 -9.11
CA PRO A 236 4.73 -1.43 -9.74
C PRO A 236 3.82 -2.68 -9.61
N ALA A 237 3.15 -2.85 -8.47
CA ALA A 237 2.18 -3.94 -8.28
C ALA A 237 1.02 -3.90 -9.28
N PHE A 238 0.56 -2.70 -9.69
CA PHE A 238 -0.44 -2.55 -10.74
C PHE A 238 0.13 -2.93 -12.11
N LEU A 239 1.38 -2.55 -12.42
CA LEU A 239 2.04 -2.87 -13.67
C LEU A 239 2.33 -4.37 -13.86
N LEU A 240 2.46 -5.12 -12.76
CA LEU A 240 2.56 -6.58 -12.81
C LEU A 240 1.24 -7.21 -13.28
N ARG A 241 0.10 -6.68 -12.84
CA ARG A 241 -1.24 -7.13 -13.26
C ARG A 241 -1.67 -6.57 -14.61
N SER A 242 -1.13 -5.41 -14.98
CA SER A 242 -1.45 -4.68 -16.21
C SER A 242 -0.21 -4.35 -17.04
N PRO A 243 0.48 -5.34 -17.64
CA PRO A 243 1.76 -5.11 -18.33
C PRO A 243 1.69 -4.10 -19.49
N ALA A 244 0.54 -3.97 -20.15
CA ALA A 244 0.32 -2.98 -21.22
C ALA A 244 0.56 -1.52 -20.75
N GLN A 245 0.41 -1.25 -19.45
CA GLN A 245 0.60 0.08 -18.87
C GLN A 245 2.07 0.40 -18.57
N LYS A 246 3.00 -0.55 -18.73
CA LYS A 246 4.44 -0.32 -18.50
C LYS A 246 5.01 0.77 -19.41
N LYS A 247 4.50 0.89 -20.65
CA LYS A 247 4.90 1.96 -21.58
C LYS A 247 4.58 3.35 -21.00
N ALA A 248 3.41 3.52 -20.41
CA ALA A 248 3.01 4.78 -19.79
C ALA A 248 3.89 5.09 -18.57
N ALA A 249 4.11 4.12 -17.68
CA ALA A 249 5.02 4.31 -16.54
C ALA A 249 6.44 4.67 -16.98
N TRP A 250 6.95 4.08 -18.06
CA TRP A 250 8.27 4.43 -18.58
C TRP A 250 8.33 5.88 -19.09
N HIS A 251 7.29 6.38 -19.75
CA HIS A 251 7.23 7.81 -20.13
C HIS A 251 7.27 8.74 -18.89
N ASP A 252 6.66 8.35 -17.76
CA ASP A 252 6.75 9.14 -16.51
C ASP A 252 8.20 9.23 -16.01
N LEU A 253 8.94 8.11 -16.10
CA LEU A 253 10.33 8.06 -15.66
C LEU A 253 11.26 8.84 -16.61
N LEU A 254 10.96 8.88 -17.91
CA LEU A 254 11.69 9.73 -18.85
C LEU A 254 11.47 11.21 -18.51
N ALA A 255 10.23 11.62 -18.24
CA ALA A 255 9.94 12.97 -17.78
C ALA A 255 10.63 13.30 -16.45
N LEU A 256 10.67 12.35 -15.52
CA LEU A 256 11.43 12.46 -14.26
C LEU A 256 12.92 12.73 -14.55
N LYS A 257 13.53 11.94 -15.44
CA LYS A 257 14.94 12.08 -15.83
C LYS A 257 15.22 13.43 -16.48
N GLU A 258 14.35 13.89 -17.38
CA GLU A 258 14.43 15.22 -17.98
C GLU A 258 14.43 16.30 -16.90
N LYS A 259 13.52 16.21 -15.93
CA LYS A 259 13.43 17.16 -14.82
C LYS A 259 14.66 17.15 -13.91
N MET A 260 15.24 15.98 -13.64
CA MET A 260 16.51 15.88 -12.91
C MET A 260 17.65 16.62 -13.64
N ASN A 261 17.73 16.46 -14.96
CA ASN A 261 18.74 17.14 -15.77
C ASN A 261 18.53 18.67 -15.78
N GLU A 262 17.30 19.16 -15.72
CA GLU A 262 17.00 20.60 -15.59
C GLU A 262 17.49 21.16 -14.25
N LEU A 263 17.29 20.43 -13.15
CA LEU A 263 17.63 20.89 -11.79
C LEU A 263 19.12 20.73 -11.43
N THR A 264 19.89 20.06 -12.28
CA THR A 264 21.35 19.88 -12.10
C THR A 264 22.17 20.93 -12.89
N LYS A 265 21.53 21.67 -13.80
CA LYS A 265 22.14 22.79 -14.53
C LYS A 265 22.08 24.06 -13.71
#